data_AF-A0A2P2IKQ4-F1
#
_entry.id   AF-A0A2P2IKQ4-F1
#
_cell.length_a   1.000
_cell.length_b   1.000
_cell.length_c   1.000
_cell.angle_alpha   90.00
_cell.angle_beta   90.00
_cell.angle_gamma   90.00
#
_symmetry.space_group_name_H-M   'P 1'
#
loop_
_entity.id
_entity.type
_entity.pdbx_description
1 polymer ?
#
loop_
_entity_poly.entity_id
_entity_poly.type
_entity_poly.pdbx_seq_one_letter_code
_entity_poly.pdbx_strand_id
1 'polypeptide(L)'
;MKGEAFQLVLRNFAHLSSSTISGIAARPRKFRIPSLVSSRVCSMTSRRLVSTSSSTPNSSPTVEGKNRKKLKVSAKTSLDSERRVVEESDLKIPLAEIQDIKDDPGKIEAMTVPELKNMLRNLGVPAKGRKTELVSALKSFVDDQLTGEGSQGVEERATFIGSKNISMQKMDENVSNESYILCNDTVGRKRRIKRSLAEDQTVKADAKFVTTNEKVSIKIDEVLVGKPLHARRKLGSDTSNGDAKADHHTCPPAEPWTFLAHKKPQKGWIPYNPRIMRPLPPAGDTKFVKLMSWNVNGLRALLNSKGFSAPELAQKENFDVLCLQETKLQEKDVESITKSLMDGYEHCFWTCSLSKLGYSGTAIISRIKPLSVRYGLGLVDHDSEGRVVMAEFDSFYLLSVYVPNSGEGLRRLSYRITEWDPSLSSYMKELEKSKPVILTGDLNCAHQEIDIYNPEGNRRSAGFTAEERESFATNFLSRGFVDTFRRQHPNVVGYTYWGYRHGGRKTNKGWRLDYFLVSESMADDVHDSYIIPDVFGSDHCPVGLILKL
;
A
#
# COMPACT_ATOMS: atom_id res chain seq x y z
N MET A 1 72.24 7.09 14.30
CA MET A 1 72.37 8.23 15.24
C MET A 1 71.42 8.02 16.41
N LYS A 2 71.47 8.83 17.48
CA LYS A 2 70.71 8.63 18.74
C LYS A 2 69.32 9.30 18.71
N GLY A 3 68.47 8.95 19.68
CA GLY A 3 67.10 9.46 19.92
C GLY A 3 66.09 8.31 19.84
N GLU A 4 65.50 7.73 20.91
CA GLU A 4 64.72 8.29 22.05
C GLU A 4 63.31 8.76 21.64
N ALA A 5 62.20 8.36 22.29
CA ALA A 5 62.01 7.44 23.44
C ALA A 5 60.57 6.86 23.53
N PHE A 6 60.28 6.15 24.63
CA PHE A 6 58.97 5.67 25.15
C PHE A 6 58.34 4.36 24.61
N GLN A 7 58.79 3.26 25.23
CA GLN A 7 57.95 2.15 25.75
C GLN A 7 57.11 2.68 26.95
N LEU A 8 56.20 1.98 27.65
CA LEU A 8 55.78 0.56 27.79
C LEU A 8 54.24 0.62 28.10
N VAL A 9 53.40 -0.39 28.41
CA VAL A 9 53.51 -1.76 28.92
C VAL A 9 52.35 -2.61 28.36
N LEU A 10 52.55 -3.94 28.26
CA LEU A 10 51.48 -4.93 28.05
C LEU A 10 51.75 -6.18 28.92
N ARG A 11 50.68 -6.76 29.49
CA ARG A 11 50.56 -8.13 30.07
C ARG A 11 51.41 -8.54 31.28
N ASN A 12 50.74 -9.17 32.25
CA ASN A 12 51.02 -10.54 32.76
C ASN A 12 49.76 -11.00 33.54
N PHE A 13 49.09 -12.09 33.16
CA PHE A 13 49.34 -13.52 33.46
C PHE A 13 48.68 -14.00 34.77
N ALA A 14 48.50 -15.33 34.94
CA ALA A 14 47.36 -15.91 35.67
C ALA A 14 47.70 -16.92 36.78
N HIS A 15 46.65 -17.38 37.49
CA HIS A 15 46.57 -18.47 38.49
C HIS A 15 47.25 -18.28 39.85
N LEU A 16 46.46 -18.35 40.94
CA LEU A 16 46.43 -19.51 41.86
C LEU A 16 45.22 -19.43 42.82
N SER A 17 45.07 -20.41 43.73
CA SER A 17 43.76 -20.77 44.35
C SER A 17 43.82 -21.12 45.84
N SER A 18 42.66 -20.97 46.53
CA SER A 18 42.38 -21.36 47.94
C SER A 18 43.08 -20.51 49.03
N SER A 19 42.63 -20.42 50.29
CA SER A 19 41.56 -21.13 51.03
C SER A 19 40.96 -20.30 52.19
N THR A 20 39.68 -20.54 52.53
CA THR A 20 39.02 -20.58 53.87
C THR A 20 39.55 -19.67 55.02
N ILE A 21 38.74 -18.84 55.70
CA ILE A 21 37.89 -19.20 56.88
C ILE A 21 36.80 -18.13 57.20
N SER A 22 35.78 -18.52 57.96
CA SER A 22 34.60 -17.75 58.46
C SER A 22 34.89 -16.40 59.16
N GLY A 23 33.94 -15.45 59.28
CA GLY A 23 32.52 -15.43 58.86
C GLY A 23 31.58 -14.83 59.95
N ILE A 24 30.41 -14.30 59.56
CA ILE A 24 29.27 -13.90 60.43
C ILE A 24 27.99 -13.82 59.56
N ALA A 25 26.81 -14.10 60.13
CA ALA A 25 25.56 -14.27 59.36
C ALA A 25 24.57 -13.10 59.47
N ALA A 26 23.88 -12.78 58.37
CA ALA A 26 22.71 -11.90 58.33
C ALA A 26 21.60 -12.50 57.43
N ARG A 27 20.34 -12.39 57.85
CA ARG A 27 19.18 -13.01 57.16
C ARG A 27 18.53 -12.07 56.13
N PRO A 28 17.92 -12.60 55.05
CA PRO A 28 17.18 -11.80 54.07
C PRO A 28 15.90 -11.20 54.68
N ARG A 29 15.59 -9.95 54.33
CA ARG A 29 14.38 -9.25 54.78
C ARG A 29 13.16 -9.65 53.94
N LYS A 30 12.16 -10.27 54.57
CA LYS A 30 10.77 -10.23 54.08
C LYS A 30 10.13 -8.92 54.51
N PHE A 31 9.47 -8.19 53.61
CA PHE A 31 8.57 -7.11 54.01
C PHE A 31 7.18 -7.66 54.36
N ARG A 32 6.49 -6.99 55.29
CA ARG A 32 5.21 -7.40 55.87
C ARG A 32 4.07 -6.48 55.44
N ILE A 33 2.88 -7.06 55.31
CA ILE A 33 1.59 -6.35 55.33
C ILE A 33 1.23 -6.05 56.80
N PRO A 34 0.73 -4.85 57.14
CA PRO A 34 0.16 -4.55 58.45
C PRO A 34 -1.36 -4.83 58.56
N SER A 35 -1.75 -5.24 59.75
CA SER A 35 -3.09 -5.52 60.30
C SER A 35 -3.77 -4.26 60.89
N LEU A 36 -5.03 -4.18 61.37
CA LEU A 36 -6.28 -4.98 61.32
C LEU A 36 -7.43 -4.14 61.94
N VAL A 37 -8.70 -4.53 61.72
CA VAL A 37 -9.89 -4.37 62.60
C VAL A 37 -10.40 -2.96 63.00
N SER A 38 -11.70 -2.74 62.74
CA SER A 38 -12.67 -2.24 63.73
C SER A 38 -14.03 -2.95 63.48
N SER A 39 -14.92 -3.03 64.47
CA SER A 39 -16.02 -4.02 64.47
C SER A 39 -17.34 -3.58 65.12
N ARG A 40 -18.47 -4.05 64.55
CA ARG A 40 -19.81 -4.21 65.15
C ARG A 40 -20.46 -5.46 64.48
N VAL A 41 -20.69 -6.58 65.17
CA VAL A 41 -21.82 -6.90 66.09
C VAL A 41 -23.16 -6.92 65.33
N CYS A 42 -23.61 -8.10 64.85
CA CYS A 42 -24.58 -9.06 65.45
C CYS A 42 -26.08 -8.69 65.22
N SER A 43 -27.07 -9.60 65.10
CA SER A 43 -27.12 -11.08 65.25
C SER A 43 -28.38 -11.75 64.64
N MET A 44 -28.29 -13.02 64.20
CA MET A 44 -29.39 -14.02 63.95
C MET A 44 -30.46 -13.69 62.86
N THR A 45 -31.28 -14.59 62.28
CA THR A 45 -31.57 -16.07 62.37
C THR A 45 -31.52 -16.72 60.96
N SER A 46 -31.10 -17.99 60.73
CA SER A 46 -31.83 -19.29 60.85
C SER A 46 -33.10 -19.41 59.95
N ARG A 47 -33.37 -20.47 59.13
CA ARG A 47 -32.93 -21.90 59.09
C ARG A 47 -32.96 -22.54 57.66
N ARG A 48 -32.26 -23.70 57.51
CA ARG A 48 -32.48 -24.95 56.69
C ARG A 48 -33.24 -24.87 55.33
N LEU A 49 -32.75 -25.42 54.20
CA LEU A 49 -32.26 -26.78 53.80
C LEU A 49 -33.35 -27.77 53.31
N VAL A 50 -32.92 -28.78 52.53
CA VAL A 50 -33.67 -29.87 51.84
C VAL A 50 -34.20 -29.50 50.43
N SER A 51 -34.28 -30.41 49.45
CA SER A 51 -33.19 -31.05 48.65
C SER A 51 -33.80 -31.98 47.57
N THR A 52 -33.03 -32.37 46.52
CA THR A 52 -33.31 -33.49 45.56
C THR A 52 -34.58 -33.32 44.66
N SER A 53 -34.77 -33.95 43.47
CA SER A 53 -33.98 -34.92 42.66
C SER A 53 -34.43 -35.00 41.17
N SER A 54 -33.48 -35.24 40.26
CA SER A 54 -33.50 -36.07 39.02
C SER A 54 -34.66 -36.13 37.99
N SER A 55 -34.25 -36.36 36.72
CA SER A 55 -34.86 -37.22 35.66
C SER A 55 -35.68 -36.61 34.50
N THR A 56 -35.51 -37.24 33.33
CA THR A 56 -36.19 -37.12 32.01
C THR A 56 -37.20 -38.31 31.86
N PRO A 57 -38.04 -38.51 30.79
CA PRO A 57 -37.90 -38.08 29.37
C PRO A 57 -39.18 -37.83 28.49
N ASN A 58 -38.93 -37.48 27.21
CA ASN A 58 -39.65 -37.79 25.93
C ASN A 58 -41.15 -37.50 25.60
N SER A 59 -41.34 -37.15 24.31
CA SER A 59 -42.45 -37.46 23.35
C SER A 59 -43.84 -36.76 23.39
N SER A 60 -44.03 -35.78 22.47
CA SER A 60 -45.01 -35.68 21.32
C SER A 60 -46.55 -35.98 21.49
N PRO A 61 -47.50 -35.62 20.58
CA PRO A 61 -47.37 -35.15 19.17
C PRO A 61 -48.40 -34.10 18.60
N THR A 62 -48.25 -33.67 17.32
CA THR A 62 -49.26 -33.03 16.40
C THR A 62 -49.85 -31.64 16.79
N VAL A 63 -50.60 -30.83 16.00
CA VAL A 63 -51.44 -30.95 14.74
C VAL A 63 -51.43 -29.60 13.93
N GLU A 64 -51.59 -29.63 12.59
CA GLU A 64 -51.99 -28.52 11.64
C GLU A 64 -51.15 -27.20 11.56
N GLY A 65 -51.27 -26.34 10.53
CA GLY A 65 -51.90 -26.47 9.19
C GLY A 65 -52.36 -25.14 8.52
N LYS A 66 -52.11 -24.97 7.20
CA LYS A 66 -52.50 -23.84 6.29
C LYS A 66 -51.74 -22.50 6.53
N ASN A 67 -51.12 -21.75 5.59
CA ASN A 67 -50.94 -21.73 4.11
C ASN A 67 -51.90 -20.86 3.26
N ARG A 68 -51.30 -20.01 2.38
CA ARG A 68 -51.79 -19.32 1.14
C ARG A 68 -52.26 -17.84 1.14
N LYS A 69 -51.41 -17.00 0.50
CA LYS A 69 -51.64 -16.15 -0.71
C LYS A 69 -53.02 -15.51 -1.02
N LYS A 70 -53.02 -14.22 -1.44
CA LYS A 70 -53.45 -13.67 -2.78
C LYS A 70 -53.23 -12.12 -2.84
N LEU A 71 -52.76 -11.50 -3.95
CA LEU A 71 -53.44 -10.96 -5.17
C LEU A 71 -54.47 -9.81 -4.88
N LYS A 72 -54.72 -8.76 -5.70
CA LYS A 72 -54.40 -8.47 -7.14
C LYS A 72 -54.71 -6.98 -7.54
N VAL A 73 -53.93 -6.37 -8.48
CA VAL A 73 -54.36 -5.38 -9.55
C VAL A 73 -55.00 -4.03 -9.05
N SER A 74 -55.21 -2.88 -9.75
CA SER A 74 -55.18 -2.31 -11.14
C SER A 74 -54.87 -0.78 -11.11
N ALA A 75 -54.80 0.03 -12.20
CA ALA A 75 -54.17 -0.05 -13.54
C ALA A 75 -54.58 1.16 -14.45
N LYS A 76 -53.65 1.71 -15.27
CA LYS A 76 -53.83 2.81 -16.28
C LYS A 76 -54.07 4.24 -15.69
N THR A 77 -53.86 5.38 -16.38
CA THR A 77 -53.68 5.67 -17.84
C THR A 77 -52.51 6.68 -18.12
N SER A 78 -52.57 7.56 -19.13
CA SER A 78 -51.41 8.18 -19.82
C SER A 78 -51.54 9.68 -20.14
N LEU A 79 -50.40 10.33 -20.47
CA LEU A 79 -50.21 11.74 -20.89
C LEU A 79 -50.40 12.75 -19.74
N ASP A 80 -49.82 13.96 -19.74
CA ASP A 80 -49.06 14.69 -20.79
C ASP A 80 -47.82 15.43 -20.22
N SER A 81 -47.10 16.23 -21.02
CA SER A 81 -45.88 16.94 -20.61
C SER A 81 -46.10 18.39 -20.15
N GLU A 82 -45.67 18.77 -18.94
CA GLU A 82 -45.48 20.19 -18.59
C GLU A 82 -44.45 20.46 -17.46
N ARG A 83 -44.27 21.75 -17.11
CA ARG A 83 -43.15 22.30 -16.33
C ARG A 83 -43.27 22.02 -14.83
N ARG A 84 -42.14 21.81 -14.15
CA ARG A 84 -42.08 21.82 -12.68
C ARG A 84 -41.83 23.23 -12.14
N VAL A 85 -42.79 23.73 -11.37
CA VAL A 85 -42.54 24.66 -10.25
C VAL A 85 -41.98 23.82 -9.09
N VAL A 86 -41.16 24.42 -8.21
CA VAL A 86 -40.68 23.77 -6.99
C VAL A 86 -41.64 24.13 -5.85
N GLU A 87 -42.27 23.12 -5.25
CA GLU A 87 -43.12 23.29 -4.07
C GLU A 87 -42.31 23.25 -2.76
N GLU A 88 -42.94 23.67 -1.67
CA GLU A 88 -42.36 23.94 -0.34
C GLU A 88 -41.74 22.71 0.39
N SER A 89 -41.72 21.52 -0.24
CA SER A 89 -41.34 20.25 0.38
C SER A 89 -39.84 19.90 0.34
N ASP A 90 -39.02 20.62 -0.43
CA ASP A 90 -37.59 20.26 -0.64
C ASP A 90 -36.62 20.81 0.42
N LEU A 91 -37.06 21.71 1.32
CA LEU A 91 -36.24 22.23 2.43
C LEU A 91 -36.32 21.33 3.68
N LYS A 92 -35.16 20.99 4.25
CA LYS A 92 -35.06 20.12 5.45
C LYS A 92 -35.02 20.87 6.78
N ILE A 93 -35.36 22.16 6.77
CA ILE A 93 -35.38 23.07 7.92
C ILE A 93 -36.74 23.78 7.88
N PRO A 94 -37.51 23.84 8.99
CA PRO A 94 -38.76 24.59 9.03
C PRO A 94 -38.52 26.08 8.78
N LEU A 95 -39.42 26.74 8.04
CA LEU A 95 -39.29 28.16 7.68
C LEU A 95 -39.11 29.08 8.90
N ALA A 96 -39.62 28.67 10.07
CA ALA A 96 -39.43 29.35 11.36
C ALA A 96 -37.96 29.43 11.81
N GLU A 97 -37.14 28.37 11.65
CA GLU A 97 -35.72 28.43 12.03
C GLU A 97 -34.92 29.40 11.15
N ILE A 98 -35.35 29.62 9.89
CA ILE A 98 -34.73 30.60 8.99
C ILE A 98 -35.08 32.03 9.42
N GLN A 99 -36.32 32.27 9.85
CA GLN A 99 -36.76 33.58 10.36
C GLN A 99 -36.08 33.92 11.72
N ASP A 100 -35.92 32.93 12.61
CA ASP A 100 -35.25 33.10 13.93
C ASP A 100 -33.74 33.46 13.83
N ILE A 101 -33.15 33.24 12.65
CA ILE A 101 -31.76 33.59 12.29
C ILE A 101 -31.68 34.98 11.63
N LYS A 102 -32.71 35.36 10.87
CA LYS A 102 -32.82 36.66 10.20
C LYS A 102 -32.98 37.81 11.20
N ASP A 103 -33.65 37.57 12.33
CA ASP A 103 -33.91 38.60 13.34
C ASP A 103 -32.74 38.80 14.34
N ASP A 104 -31.68 37.99 14.27
CA ASP A 104 -30.43 38.17 15.03
C ASP A 104 -29.18 37.77 14.19
N PRO A 105 -28.60 38.71 13.40
CA PRO A 105 -27.41 38.44 12.61
C PRO A 105 -26.15 38.17 13.46
N GLY A 106 -26.18 38.44 14.78
CA GLY A 106 -25.09 38.12 15.71
C GLY A 106 -24.95 36.61 15.95
N LYS A 107 -26.06 35.85 15.95
CA LYS A 107 -26.03 34.36 16.02
C LYS A 107 -25.16 33.76 14.93
N ILE A 108 -25.27 34.24 13.69
CA ILE A 108 -24.54 33.72 12.52
C ILE A 108 -23.02 33.86 12.72
N GLU A 109 -22.58 34.98 13.29
CA GLU A 109 -21.16 35.23 13.55
C GLU A 109 -20.63 34.48 14.78
N ALA A 110 -21.49 34.13 15.73
CA ALA A 110 -21.15 33.26 16.86
C ALA A 110 -20.91 31.79 16.44
N MET A 111 -21.72 31.24 15.52
CA MET A 111 -21.70 29.82 15.12
C MET A 111 -20.32 29.27 14.77
N THR A 112 -20.09 27.99 15.08
CA THR A 112 -18.86 27.27 14.73
C THR A 112 -18.85 26.82 13.26
N VAL A 113 -17.67 26.49 12.73
CA VAL A 113 -17.50 26.03 11.34
C VAL A 113 -18.29 24.75 11.02
N PRO A 114 -18.40 23.74 11.92
CA PRO A 114 -19.28 22.59 11.71
C PRO A 114 -20.76 22.95 11.56
N GLU A 115 -21.28 23.87 12.38
CA GLU A 115 -22.68 24.29 12.39
C GLU A 115 -23.03 25.05 11.11
N LEU A 116 -22.24 26.07 10.75
CA LEU A 116 -22.37 26.83 9.50
C LEU A 116 -22.37 25.89 8.28
N LYS A 117 -21.44 24.91 8.25
CA LYS A 117 -21.40 23.91 7.16
C LYS A 117 -22.59 22.95 7.16
N ASN A 118 -23.25 22.72 8.29
CA ASN A 118 -24.44 21.87 8.35
C ASN A 118 -25.68 22.62 7.86
N MET A 119 -25.83 23.86 8.31
CA MET A 119 -26.91 24.76 7.88
C MET A 119 -26.88 25.00 6.38
N LEU A 120 -25.73 25.40 5.82
CA LEU A 120 -25.55 25.59 4.38
C LEU A 120 -25.90 24.32 3.57
N ARG A 121 -25.50 23.12 4.03
CA ARG A 121 -25.87 21.86 3.36
C ARG A 121 -27.37 21.59 3.38
N ASN A 122 -28.06 21.92 4.48
CA ASN A 122 -29.51 21.71 4.61
C ASN A 122 -30.30 22.72 3.76
N LEU A 123 -29.73 23.88 3.47
CA LEU A 123 -30.24 24.91 2.54
C LEU A 123 -29.76 24.72 1.08
N GLY A 124 -29.03 23.64 0.79
CA GLY A 124 -28.50 23.34 -0.56
C GLY A 124 -27.28 24.17 -1.00
N VAL A 125 -26.81 25.10 -0.18
CA VAL A 125 -25.75 26.07 -0.50
C VAL A 125 -24.35 25.43 -0.38
N PRO A 126 -23.37 25.74 -1.26
CA PRO A 126 -22.02 25.16 -1.22
C PRO A 126 -21.22 25.43 0.07
N ALA A 127 -21.29 24.49 1.02
CA ALA A 127 -20.62 24.52 2.34
C ALA A 127 -19.08 24.36 2.32
N LYS A 128 -18.36 25.10 1.46
CA LYS A 128 -16.90 25.09 1.31
C LYS A 128 -16.31 26.43 1.76
N GLY A 129 -15.08 26.41 2.29
CA GLY A 129 -14.36 27.62 2.69
C GLY A 129 -13.97 27.70 4.17
N ARG A 130 -13.42 28.88 4.52
CA ARG A 130 -13.10 29.40 5.87
C ARG A 130 -14.37 29.91 6.58
N LYS A 131 -14.32 30.19 7.88
CA LYS A 131 -15.49 30.66 8.66
C LYS A 131 -16.16 31.90 8.01
N THR A 132 -15.36 32.89 7.61
CA THR A 132 -15.83 34.12 6.96
C THR A 132 -16.61 33.84 5.67
N GLU A 133 -16.06 33.01 4.78
CA GLU A 133 -16.67 32.63 3.49
C GLU A 133 -18.03 31.92 3.70
N LEU A 134 -18.13 31.09 4.74
CA LEU A 134 -19.37 30.38 5.10
C LEU A 134 -20.42 31.32 5.72
N VAL A 135 -19.99 32.29 6.55
CA VAL A 135 -20.87 33.34 7.09
C VAL A 135 -21.42 34.22 5.96
N SER A 136 -20.58 34.65 5.02
CA SER A 136 -21.01 35.44 3.85
C SER A 136 -21.97 34.66 2.95
N ALA A 137 -21.70 33.38 2.68
CA ALA A 137 -22.61 32.54 1.89
C ALA A 137 -23.98 32.33 2.57
N LEU A 138 -24.02 32.24 3.90
CA LEU A 138 -25.26 32.06 4.65
C LEU A 138 -26.06 33.37 4.73
N LYS A 139 -25.41 34.53 4.92
CA LYS A 139 -26.07 35.84 4.87
C LYS A 139 -26.66 36.12 3.49
N SER A 140 -25.87 35.95 2.41
CA SER A 140 -26.34 36.12 1.03
C SER A 140 -27.62 35.31 0.74
N PHE A 141 -27.66 34.04 1.15
CA PHE A 141 -28.85 33.20 0.94
C PHE A 141 -30.09 33.68 1.70
N VAL A 142 -29.93 34.28 2.89
CA VAL A 142 -31.04 34.87 3.65
C VAL A 142 -31.51 36.18 3.01
N ASP A 143 -30.59 36.97 2.46
CA ASP A 143 -30.88 38.24 1.77
C ASP A 143 -31.53 38.02 0.38
N ASP A 144 -31.06 37.04 -0.39
CA ASP A 144 -31.59 36.66 -1.71
C ASP A 144 -33.07 36.25 -1.63
N GLN A 145 -33.47 35.60 -0.53
CA GLN A 145 -34.85 35.19 -0.28
C GLN A 145 -35.82 36.37 0.02
N LEU A 146 -35.34 37.62 0.02
CA LEU A 146 -36.15 38.83 0.21
C LEU A 146 -36.39 39.65 -1.07
N THR A 147 -35.77 39.31 -2.21
CA THR A 147 -35.82 40.11 -3.46
C THR A 147 -36.69 39.48 -4.56
N GLY A 148 -37.82 38.88 -4.17
CA GLY A 148 -38.72 38.11 -5.03
C GLY A 148 -39.75 38.90 -5.87
N GLU A 149 -39.36 39.95 -6.60
CA GLU A 149 -40.18 40.53 -7.68
C GLU A 149 -39.36 40.75 -8.97
N GLY A 150 -39.97 40.50 -10.12
CA GLY A 150 -39.23 40.21 -11.36
C GLY A 150 -39.27 41.29 -12.46
N SER A 151 -38.62 40.98 -13.58
CA SER A 151 -38.87 41.60 -14.88
C SER A 151 -38.41 40.69 -16.03
N GLN A 152 -39.01 40.83 -17.22
CA GLN A 152 -38.76 39.97 -18.38
C GLN A 152 -37.74 40.60 -19.34
N GLY A 153 -36.96 39.77 -20.03
CA GLY A 153 -36.12 40.18 -21.17
C GLY A 153 -35.68 38.96 -21.97
N VAL A 154 -35.96 38.95 -23.28
CA VAL A 154 -35.67 37.83 -24.20
C VAL A 154 -34.81 38.34 -25.35
N GLU A 155 -33.66 37.71 -25.60
CA GLU A 155 -33.28 37.34 -26.98
C GLU A 155 -32.17 36.27 -27.04
N GLU A 156 -31.79 35.88 -28.27
CA GLU A 156 -31.15 34.60 -28.61
C GLU A 156 -29.71 34.75 -29.18
N ARG A 157 -28.94 33.64 -29.16
CA ARG A 157 -27.83 33.29 -30.08
C ARG A 157 -26.51 34.10 -30.12
N ALA A 158 -25.54 33.51 -29.42
CA ALA A 158 -24.37 32.80 -30.02
C ALA A 158 -23.16 33.54 -30.66
N THR A 159 -22.03 32.81 -30.59
CA THR A 159 -20.83 32.81 -31.46
C THR A 159 -19.76 33.93 -31.43
N PHE A 160 -18.62 33.55 -30.83
CA PHE A 160 -17.25 33.59 -31.40
C PHE A 160 -16.41 34.90 -31.47
N ILE A 161 -15.17 34.81 -30.94
CA ILE A 161 -13.95 35.62 -31.19
C ILE A 161 -13.97 37.12 -30.82
N GLY A 162 -12.89 37.58 -30.16
CA GLY A 162 -12.32 38.90 -30.50
C GLY A 162 -11.85 39.80 -29.35
N SER A 163 -10.56 39.73 -29.02
CA SER A 163 -9.83 40.66 -28.14
C SER A 163 -9.98 42.15 -28.47
N LYS A 164 -10.02 43.03 -27.45
CA LYS A 164 -9.07 44.16 -27.25
C LYS A 164 -9.34 45.02 -26.00
N ASN A 165 -8.26 45.61 -25.46
CA ASN A 165 -8.28 46.76 -24.55
C ASN A 165 -7.95 48.04 -25.34
N ILE A 166 -8.59 49.17 -24.99
CA ILE A 166 -8.28 50.59 -25.29
C ILE A 166 -9.28 51.40 -24.40
N SER A 167 -9.02 52.47 -23.65
CA SER A 167 -7.96 53.50 -23.49
C SER A 167 -8.50 54.91 -23.83
N MET A 168 -8.53 55.80 -22.81
CA MET A 168 -8.55 57.28 -22.87
C MET A 168 -7.90 57.78 -21.57
N GLN A 169 -6.89 58.67 -21.46
CA GLN A 169 -6.48 59.94 -22.09
C GLN A 169 -6.95 61.24 -21.40
N LYS A 170 -5.97 62.06 -20.95
CA LYS A 170 -5.93 63.55 -20.98
C LYS A 170 -4.48 64.05 -20.73
N MET A 171 -4.20 65.33 -21.02
CA MET A 171 -2.90 65.88 -21.50
C MET A 171 -2.78 67.40 -21.17
N ASP A 172 -1.63 68.11 -21.06
CA ASP A 172 -0.20 67.71 -20.89
C ASP A 172 0.50 68.51 -19.73
N GLU A 173 1.43 69.49 -19.80
CA GLU A 173 2.16 70.22 -20.88
C GLU A 173 3.40 71.03 -20.30
N ASN A 174 4.55 71.10 -21.01
CA ASN A 174 5.63 72.16 -21.03
C ASN A 174 6.41 72.60 -19.72
N VAL A 175 7.67 73.10 -19.67
CA VAL A 175 8.81 73.32 -20.64
C VAL A 175 10.20 73.64 -19.93
N SER A 176 11.34 73.52 -20.65
CA SER A 176 12.70 74.17 -20.50
C SER A 176 13.84 73.72 -19.54
N ASN A 177 15.08 73.70 -20.11
CA ASN A 177 16.43 74.14 -19.64
C ASN A 177 17.12 73.53 -18.37
N GLU A 178 18.46 73.46 -18.20
CA GLU A 178 19.65 73.63 -19.10
C GLU A 178 20.94 72.92 -18.53
N SER A 179 22.08 73.07 -19.21
CA SER A 179 23.38 72.39 -18.97
C SER A 179 24.33 73.00 -17.92
N TYR A 180 25.24 72.21 -17.33
CA TYR A 180 26.59 72.64 -16.90
C TYR A 180 27.65 71.51 -16.93
N ILE A 181 28.95 71.87 -16.98
CA ILE A 181 30.13 70.98 -16.99
C ILE A 181 31.15 71.43 -15.93
N LEU A 182 31.83 70.49 -15.26
CA LEU A 182 33.18 70.69 -14.69
C LEU A 182 33.97 69.37 -14.59
N CYS A 183 35.31 69.45 -14.50
CA CYS A 183 36.25 68.32 -14.60
C CYS A 183 37.31 68.29 -13.48
N ASN A 184 38.22 67.30 -13.58
CA ASN A 184 39.50 67.08 -12.87
C ASN A 184 39.41 66.25 -11.57
N ASP A 185 40.02 65.05 -11.47
CA ASP A 185 41.45 64.63 -11.51
C ASP A 185 42.12 64.74 -10.12
N THR A 186 42.61 63.66 -9.51
CA THR A 186 43.99 63.10 -9.67
C THR A 186 44.18 61.92 -8.65
N VAL A 187 45.15 60.98 -8.67
CA VAL A 187 46.16 60.48 -9.64
C VAL A 187 46.69 59.10 -9.19
N GLY A 188 47.11 58.25 -10.14
CA GLY A 188 48.12 57.17 -9.91
C GLY A 188 47.60 55.73 -10.01
N ARG A 189 48.35 54.74 -10.54
CA ARG A 189 49.73 54.73 -11.10
C ARG A 189 49.81 53.73 -12.27
N LYS A 190 50.70 53.95 -13.26
CA LYS A 190 50.75 53.21 -14.55
C LYS A 190 51.88 52.16 -14.62
N ARG A 191 51.70 51.12 -15.47
CA ARG A 191 52.62 50.51 -16.50
C ARG A 191 52.74 48.96 -16.46
N ARG A 192 53.18 48.22 -17.52
CA ARG A 192 53.01 48.27 -19.00
C ARG A 192 53.78 47.08 -19.66
N ILE A 193 53.32 46.56 -20.82
CA ILE A 193 54.07 45.76 -21.86
C ILE A 193 54.46 44.28 -21.55
N LYS A 194 53.68 43.35 -22.15
CA LYS A 194 54.04 42.38 -23.22
C LYS A 194 55.45 41.72 -23.23
N ARG A 195 55.52 40.38 -23.18
CA ARG A 195 56.55 39.59 -23.88
C ARG A 195 56.05 38.18 -24.23
N SER A 196 56.68 37.57 -25.23
CA SER A 196 56.47 36.21 -25.73
C SER A 196 57.81 35.47 -25.78
N LEU A 197 57.79 34.14 -25.63
CA LEU A 197 58.82 33.21 -26.12
C LEU A 197 58.27 31.77 -26.02
N ALA A 198 58.90 30.82 -26.73
CA ALA A 198 58.50 29.42 -26.80
C ALA A 198 59.73 28.52 -26.99
N GLU A 199 59.68 27.34 -26.38
CA GLU A 199 60.51 26.12 -26.54
C GLU A 199 59.83 25.12 -25.59
N ASP A 200 59.13 24.05 -26.00
CA ASP A 200 59.33 23.00 -27.02
C ASP A 200 60.25 21.85 -26.57
N GLN A 201 59.63 20.70 -26.30
CA GLN A 201 60.26 19.38 -26.32
C GLN A 201 59.21 18.32 -26.66
N THR A 202 59.25 17.87 -27.92
CA THR A 202 58.66 16.59 -28.34
C THR A 202 59.59 15.42 -27.95
N VAL A 203 59.17 14.16 -28.00
CA VAL A 203 59.33 13.28 -29.18
C VAL A 203 58.47 12.00 -29.00
N LYS A 204 58.11 11.35 -30.12
CA LYS A 204 57.33 10.09 -30.20
C LYS A 204 58.22 8.84 -30.27
N ALA A 205 57.69 7.68 -29.86
CA ALA A 205 57.90 6.36 -30.51
C ALA A 205 56.98 5.29 -29.88
N ASP A 206 56.87 4.06 -30.40
CA ASP A 206 56.20 3.68 -31.67
C ASP A 206 55.90 2.14 -31.67
N ALA A 207 54.98 1.69 -32.54
CA ALA A 207 54.83 0.33 -33.09
C ALA A 207 54.71 -0.99 -32.23
N LYS A 208 53.54 -1.65 -32.40
CA LYS A 208 53.31 -3.10 -32.71
C LYS A 208 53.58 -4.26 -31.71
N PHE A 209 52.53 -5.08 -31.49
CA PHE A 209 52.36 -6.52 -31.81
C PHE A 209 50.81 -6.73 -31.95
N VAL A 210 50.18 -7.31 -33.00
CA VAL A 210 50.22 -8.66 -33.61
C VAL A 210 49.83 -9.73 -32.58
N THR A 211 48.67 -10.41 -32.68
CA THR A 211 48.43 -11.56 -33.59
C THR A 211 46.96 -11.80 -34.07
N THR A 212 46.85 -12.37 -35.28
CA THR A 212 45.88 -13.37 -35.80
C THR A 212 44.34 -13.21 -35.71
N ASN A 213 43.71 -13.17 -36.90
CA ASN A 213 42.39 -13.78 -37.14
C ASN A 213 42.59 -15.27 -37.50
N GLU A 214 41.83 -16.18 -36.88
CA GLU A 214 41.62 -17.56 -37.39
C GLU A 214 40.14 -17.93 -37.35
N LYS A 215 39.72 -18.88 -38.19
CA LYS A 215 38.30 -19.15 -38.49
C LYS A 215 38.04 -20.63 -38.79
N VAL A 216 37.93 -21.45 -37.75
CA VAL A 216 37.54 -22.88 -37.76
C VAL A 216 36.63 -23.09 -36.53
N SER A 217 35.32 -23.34 -36.61
CA SER A 217 34.58 -24.47 -37.24
C SER A 217 34.64 -25.77 -36.43
N ILE A 218 33.79 -25.88 -35.40
CA ILE A 218 33.36 -27.17 -34.80
C ILE A 218 31.82 -27.23 -34.82
N LYS A 219 31.27 -28.45 -34.88
CA LYS A 219 29.89 -28.78 -35.24
C LYS A 219 28.90 -28.64 -34.08
N ILE A 220 27.63 -28.46 -34.43
CA ILE A 220 26.48 -29.00 -33.70
C ILE A 220 25.70 -29.83 -34.72
N ASP A 221 25.33 -31.06 -34.38
CA ASP A 221 24.76 -32.01 -35.34
C ASP A 221 23.28 -31.75 -35.65
N GLU A 222 22.87 -32.03 -36.89
CA GLU A 222 21.47 -31.96 -37.31
C GLU A 222 20.69 -33.17 -36.80
N VAL A 223 19.59 -32.92 -36.07
CA VAL A 223 18.54 -33.94 -35.83
C VAL A 223 17.25 -33.46 -36.49
N LEU A 224 16.86 -34.18 -37.55
CA LEU A 224 15.67 -33.88 -38.35
C LEU A 224 14.38 -34.22 -37.59
N VAL A 225 13.47 -33.25 -37.46
CA VAL A 225 12.05 -33.49 -37.15
C VAL A 225 11.20 -32.73 -38.17
N GLY A 226 10.23 -33.43 -38.78
CA GLY A 226 9.54 -32.98 -39.99
C GLY A 226 8.42 -31.95 -39.78
N LYS A 227 8.08 -31.23 -40.85
CA LYS A 227 6.93 -30.31 -40.92
C LYS A 227 5.61 -31.08 -41.00
N PRO A 228 4.61 -30.80 -40.14
CA PRO A 228 3.25 -31.30 -40.34
C PRO A 228 2.54 -30.52 -41.47
N LEU A 229 2.25 -31.20 -42.58
CA LEU A 229 1.21 -30.77 -43.51
C LEU A 229 -0.15 -31.21 -42.95
N HIS A 230 -1.14 -30.32 -42.89
CA HIS A 230 -2.53 -30.71 -42.59
C HIS A 230 -3.47 -30.28 -43.73
N ALA A 231 -4.16 -31.29 -44.28
CA ALA A 231 -4.91 -31.17 -45.50
C ALA A 231 -6.35 -30.70 -45.26
N ARG A 232 -6.84 -29.82 -46.13
CA ARG A 232 -8.18 -29.24 -46.11
C ARG A 232 -9.21 -30.24 -46.66
N ARG A 233 -9.78 -31.11 -45.82
CA ARG A 233 -10.93 -31.95 -46.22
C ARG A 233 -12.21 -31.11 -46.32
N LYS A 234 -12.91 -31.22 -47.45
CA LYS A 234 -14.29 -30.78 -47.63
C LYS A 234 -15.23 -31.96 -47.39
N LEU A 235 -16.22 -31.75 -46.55
CA LEU A 235 -17.52 -32.43 -46.46
C LEU A 235 -18.41 -31.43 -45.72
N GLY A 236 -19.70 -31.24 -45.98
CA GLY A 236 -20.64 -31.86 -46.91
C GLY A 236 -22.01 -31.52 -46.33
N SER A 237 -22.86 -30.83 -47.06
CA SER A 237 -24.05 -30.18 -46.50
C SER A 237 -25.24 -31.13 -46.41
N ASP A 238 -25.87 -31.20 -45.24
CA ASP A 238 -27.26 -31.62 -45.10
C ASP A 238 -27.97 -30.71 -44.08
N THR A 239 -29.25 -30.44 -44.31
CA THR A 239 -30.08 -29.52 -43.52
C THR A 239 -31.19 -30.26 -42.79
N SER A 240 -31.31 -30.02 -41.49
CA SER A 240 -32.53 -30.30 -40.72
C SER A 240 -32.79 -29.19 -39.70
N ASN A 241 -34.00 -28.60 -39.74
CA ASN A 241 -34.43 -27.64 -38.73
C ASN A 241 -34.78 -28.36 -37.42
N GLY A 242 -34.42 -27.75 -36.28
CA GLY A 242 -34.85 -28.18 -34.95
C GLY A 242 -34.51 -27.14 -33.90
N ASP A 243 -35.52 -26.59 -33.23
CA ASP A 243 -35.33 -25.53 -32.23
C ASP A 243 -34.54 -26.00 -31.01
N ALA A 244 -33.38 -25.40 -30.78
CA ALA A 244 -32.62 -25.49 -29.53
C ALA A 244 -32.32 -24.08 -29.02
N LYS A 245 -32.57 -23.84 -27.72
CA LYS A 245 -32.48 -22.50 -27.13
C LYS A 245 -31.04 -21.99 -27.11
N ALA A 246 -30.88 -20.70 -27.40
CA ALA A 246 -29.63 -19.99 -27.19
C ALA A 246 -29.41 -19.70 -25.69
N ASP A 247 -28.89 -20.69 -24.95
CA ASP A 247 -28.25 -20.41 -23.67
C ASP A 247 -26.92 -19.68 -23.94
N HIS A 248 -26.90 -18.39 -23.62
CA HIS A 248 -25.68 -17.58 -23.58
C HIS A 248 -24.77 -18.06 -22.44
N HIS A 249 -24.05 -19.15 -22.68
CA HIS A 249 -22.85 -19.47 -21.90
C HIS A 249 -21.84 -18.33 -22.08
N THR A 250 -21.80 -17.44 -21.08
CA THR A 250 -20.83 -16.35 -21.01
C THR A 250 -19.43 -16.92 -21.10
N CYS A 251 -18.69 -16.50 -22.14
CA CYS A 251 -17.26 -16.71 -22.21
C CYS A 251 -16.63 -16.25 -20.88
N PRO A 252 -15.67 -17.00 -20.29
CA PRO A 252 -15.03 -16.59 -19.05
C PRO A 252 -14.52 -15.15 -19.14
N PRO A 253 -14.64 -14.33 -18.07
CA PRO A 253 -14.14 -12.97 -18.09
C PRO A 253 -12.64 -13.00 -18.41
N ALA A 254 -12.28 -12.46 -19.58
CA ALA A 254 -10.94 -12.60 -20.14
C ALA A 254 -9.87 -12.15 -19.15
N GLU A 255 -8.91 -13.03 -18.84
CA GLU A 255 -7.90 -12.86 -17.79
C GLU A 255 -7.05 -11.59 -18.03
N PRO A 256 -7.33 -10.45 -17.37
CA PRO A 256 -6.82 -9.16 -17.85
C PRO A 256 -5.29 -9.05 -17.75
N TRP A 257 -4.71 -9.74 -16.76
CA TRP A 257 -3.26 -9.85 -16.55
C TRP A 257 -2.51 -10.44 -17.75
N THR A 258 -3.16 -11.29 -18.55
CA THR A 258 -2.55 -11.92 -19.74
C THR A 258 -2.46 -10.98 -20.96
N PHE A 259 -2.96 -9.75 -20.85
CA PHE A 259 -2.88 -8.72 -21.89
C PHE A 259 -1.95 -7.57 -21.47
N LEU A 260 -1.12 -7.10 -22.41
CA LEU A 260 -0.13 -6.04 -22.19
C LEU A 260 -0.81 -4.66 -22.13
N ALA A 261 -1.42 -4.34 -20.99
CA ALA A 261 -2.16 -3.09 -20.80
C ALA A 261 -1.27 -1.85 -20.59
N HIS A 262 0.04 -2.01 -20.36
CA HIS A 262 0.97 -0.92 -20.07
C HIS A 262 0.92 0.20 -21.13
N LYS A 263 0.87 1.46 -20.72
CA LYS A 263 0.61 2.63 -21.60
C LYS A 263 1.75 2.95 -22.60
N LYS A 264 3.01 2.64 -22.25
CA LYS A 264 4.21 2.91 -23.08
C LYS A 264 5.20 1.73 -23.04
N PRO A 265 4.84 0.51 -23.50
CA PRO A 265 5.64 -0.69 -23.30
C PRO A 265 6.92 -0.63 -24.15
N GLN A 266 8.03 -1.13 -23.60
CA GLN A 266 9.28 -1.23 -24.35
C GLN A 266 9.34 -2.53 -25.17
N LYS A 267 10.24 -2.58 -26.16
CA LYS A 267 10.41 -3.74 -27.03
C LYS A 267 10.83 -4.98 -26.21
N GLY A 268 10.11 -6.08 -26.38
CA GLY A 268 10.37 -7.34 -25.68
C GLY A 268 9.62 -7.50 -24.35
N TRP A 269 8.89 -6.48 -23.89
CA TRP A 269 8.02 -6.63 -22.72
C TRP A 269 6.81 -7.51 -23.04
N ILE A 270 6.49 -8.43 -22.13
CA ILE A 270 5.37 -9.37 -22.25
C ILE A 270 4.49 -9.35 -20.99
N PRO A 271 3.17 -9.60 -21.10
CA PRO A 271 2.28 -9.64 -19.94
C PRO A 271 2.49 -10.92 -19.10
N TYR A 272 2.37 -10.81 -17.78
CA TYR A 272 2.49 -11.95 -16.88
C TYR A 272 1.33 -12.95 -17.04
N ASN A 273 1.64 -14.24 -17.17
CA ASN A 273 0.65 -15.31 -17.25
C ASN A 273 1.02 -16.47 -16.31
N PRO A 274 0.34 -16.62 -15.15
CA PRO A 274 0.68 -17.64 -14.15
C PRO A 274 0.47 -19.09 -14.63
N ARG A 275 -0.27 -19.30 -15.73
CA ARG A 275 -0.54 -20.64 -16.28
C ARG A 275 0.62 -21.21 -17.11
N ILE A 276 1.55 -20.36 -17.57
CA ILE A 276 2.64 -20.75 -18.49
C ILE A 276 4.02 -20.24 -18.06
N MET A 277 4.10 -19.30 -17.12
CA MET A 277 5.38 -18.73 -16.63
C MET A 277 5.89 -19.40 -15.35
N ARG A 278 5.07 -20.21 -14.67
CA ARG A 278 5.47 -20.95 -13.47
C ARG A 278 6.15 -22.27 -13.86
N PRO A 279 7.25 -22.66 -13.20
CA PRO A 279 7.86 -23.98 -13.37
C PRO A 279 6.95 -25.07 -12.79
N LEU A 280 7.26 -26.32 -13.12
CA LEU A 280 6.77 -27.46 -12.34
C LEU A 280 7.27 -27.37 -10.88
N PRO A 281 6.60 -28.02 -9.90
CA PRO A 281 7.11 -28.13 -8.55
C PRO A 281 8.54 -28.69 -8.49
N PRO A 282 9.31 -28.45 -7.41
CA PRO A 282 10.59 -29.09 -7.18
C PRO A 282 10.52 -30.63 -7.30
N ALA A 283 11.65 -31.27 -7.60
CA ALA A 283 11.73 -32.73 -7.66
C ALA A 283 11.37 -33.35 -6.29
N GLY A 284 10.79 -34.55 -6.29
CA GLY A 284 10.14 -35.13 -5.10
C GLY A 284 11.05 -35.47 -3.91
N ASP A 285 12.37 -35.41 -4.10
CA ASP A 285 13.42 -35.53 -3.10
C ASP A 285 13.93 -34.17 -2.58
N THR A 286 13.71 -33.10 -3.34
CA THR A 286 14.17 -31.74 -3.04
C THR A 286 13.30 -31.14 -1.94
N LYS A 287 13.91 -30.82 -0.79
CA LYS A 287 13.23 -30.05 0.24
C LYS A 287 13.00 -28.62 -0.24
N PHE A 288 11.84 -28.07 0.11
CA PHE A 288 11.50 -26.68 -0.16
C PHE A 288 10.55 -26.15 0.92
N VAL A 289 10.41 -24.83 0.98
CA VAL A 289 9.35 -24.13 1.69
C VAL A 289 8.60 -23.23 0.72
N LYS A 290 7.27 -23.18 0.85
CA LYS A 290 6.39 -22.33 0.07
C LYS A 290 5.85 -21.19 0.93
N LEU A 291 6.32 -19.99 0.66
CA LEU A 291 5.91 -18.75 1.31
C LEU A 291 4.85 -18.03 0.46
N MET A 292 3.89 -17.38 1.10
CA MET A 292 2.89 -16.52 0.47
C MET A 292 2.81 -15.18 1.20
N SER A 293 2.56 -14.09 0.47
CA SER A 293 2.34 -12.77 1.07
C SER A 293 1.20 -12.02 0.40
N TRP A 294 0.40 -11.27 1.17
CA TRP A 294 -0.76 -10.53 0.66
C TRP A 294 -1.17 -9.34 1.55
N ASN A 295 -1.22 -8.14 0.97
CA ASN A 295 -1.99 -7.02 1.56
C ASN A 295 -3.51 -7.31 1.41
N VAL A 296 -4.18 -7.57 2.53
CA VAL A 296 -5.60 -7.97 2.55
C VAL A 296 -6.57 -6.79 2.69
N ASN A 297 -6.06 -5.54 2.76
CA ASN A 297 -6.84 -4.30 2.89
C ASN A 297 -7.96 -4.36 3.98
N GLY A 298 -7.72 -5.11 5.06
CA GLY A 298 -8.66 -5.36 6.15
C GLY A 298 -9.18 -6.79 6.18
N LEU A 299 -8.53 -7.64 6.98
CA LEU A 299 -8.79 -9.09 7.03
C LEU A 299 -10.25 -9.44 7.37
N ARG A 300 -10.92 -8.64 8.21
CA ARG A 300 -12.36 -8.80 8.49
C ARG A 300 -13.25 -8.59 7.26
N ALA A 301 -12.91 -7.64 6.39
CA ALA A 301 -13.68 -7.40 5.16
C ALA A 301 -13.49 -8.56 4.17
N LEU A 302 -12.25 -9.04 4.04
CA LEU A 302 -11.90 -10.21 3.24
C LEU A 302 -12.64 -11.48 3.70
N LEU A 303 -12.56 -11.84 4.98
CA LEU A 303 -13.19 -13.06 5.52
C LEU A 303 -14.73 -13.04 5.51
N ASN A 304 -15.35 -11.86 5.46
CA ASN A 304 -16.81 -11.72 5.28
C ASN A 304 -17.21 -11.51 3.80
N SER A 305 -16.27 -11.53 2.86
CA SER A 305 -16.57 -11.32 1.44
C SER A 305 -17.11 -12.59 0.77
N LYS A 306 -18.19 -12.45 0.00
CA LYS A 306 -18.83 -13.58 -0.67
C LYS A 306 -17.93 -14.11 -1.80
N GLY A 307 -17.53 -15.38 -1.70
CA GLY A 307 -16.66 -16.02 -2.69
C GLY A 307 -15.17 -15.95 -2.37
N PHE A 308 -14.80 -15.53 -1.15
CA PHE A 308 -13.48 -15.80 -0.59
C PHE A 308 -13.57 -16.86 0.51
N SER A 309 -12.56 -17.72 0.59
CA SER A 309 -12.42 -18.77 1.60
C SER A 309 -10.93 -19.00 1.84
N ALA A 310 -10.46 -18.72 3.06
CA ALA A 310 -9.06 -18.91 3.43
C ALA A 310 -8.64 -20.40 3.43
N PRO A 311 -9.48 -21.36 3.90
CA PRO A 311 -9.22 -22.79 3.73
C PRO A 311 -9.10 -23.23 2.27
N GLU A 312 -9.93 -22.71 1.35
CA GLU A 312 -9.81 -23.03 -0.08
C GLU A 312 -8.52 -22.46 -0.70
N LEU A 313 -8.10 -21.25 -0.30
CA LEU A 313 -6.82 -20.69 -0.73
C LEU A 313 -5.64 -21.53 -0.20
N ALA A 314 -5.68 -21.94 1.06
CA ALA A 314 -4.70 -22.84 1.66
C ALA A 314 -4.67 -24.22 1.00
N GLN A 315 -5.81 -24.75 0.55
CA GLN A 315 -5.88 -26.03 -0.15
C GLN A 315 -5.37 -25.92 -1.59
N LYS A 316 -5.77 -24.87 -2.33
CA LYS A 316 -5.35 -24.61 -3.72
C LYS A 316 -3.85 -24.37 -3.83
N GLU A 317 -3.31 -23.54 -2.95
CA GLU A 317 -1.89 -23.14 -3.03
C GLU A 317 -0.98 -23.94 -2.10
N ASN A 318 -1.48 -24.55 -1.02
CA ASN A 318 -0.68 -25.37 -0.09
C ASN A 318 0.66 -24.73 0.30
N PHE A 319 0.61 -23.51 0.81
CA PHE A 319 1.75 -22.82 1.39
C PHE A 319 2.04 -23.31 2.83
N ASP A 320 3.26 -23.14 3.27
CA ASP A 320 3.72 -23.44 4.63
C ASP A 320 3.61 -22.21 5.54
N VAL A 321 3.81 -21.02 4.97
CA VAL A 321 3.80 -19.73 5.66
C VAL A 321 3.05 -18.67 4.85
N LEU A 322 2.18 -17.92 5.52
CA LEU A 322 1.41 -16.79 4.98
C LEU A 322 1.71 -15.50 5.75
N CYS A 323 2.24 -14.51 5.04
CA CYS A 323 2.47 -13.16 5.50
C CYS A 323 1.29 -12.27 5.13
N LEU A 324 0.64 -11.63 6.10
CA LEU A 324 -0.48 -10.72 5.85
C LEU A 324 -0.12 -9.27 6.16
N GLN A 325 -0.57 -8.35 5.31
CA GLN A 325 -0.41 -6.90 5.48
C GLN A 325 -1.77 -6.19 5.45
N GLU A 326 -1.85 -5.02 6.09
CA GLU A 326 -3.11 -4.29 6.36
C GLU A 326 -4.21 -5.18 6.96
N THR A 327 -3.90 -5.91 8.04
CA THR A 327 -4.90 -6.76 8.72
C THR A 327 -6.06 -5.94 9.29
N LYS A 328 -5.82 -4.68 9.70
CA LYS A 328 -6.80 -3.74 10.30
C LYS A 328 -7.57 -4.33 11.48
N LEU A 329 -6.90 -5.22 12.21
CA LEU A 329 -7.37 -5.77 13.47
C LEU A 329 -7.03 -4.83 14.64
N GLN A 330 -7.71 -5.05 15.76
CA GLN A 330 -7.31 -4.65 17.11
C GLN A 330 -7.02 -5.95 17.87
N GLU A 331 -6.25 -5.92 18.96
CA GLU A 331 -5.86 -7.15 19.68
C GLU A 331 -7.05 -8.03 20.10
N LYS A 332 -8.16 -7.41 20.51
CA LYS A 332 -9.43 -8.10 20.83
C LYS A 332 -10.04 -8.92 19.68
N ASP A 333 -9.65 -8.61 18.44
CA ASP A 333 -10.12 -9.31 17.24
C ASP A 333 -9.21 -10.52 16.90
N VAL A 334 -7.97 -10.54 17.41
CA VAL A 334 -6.92 -11.49 16.98
C VAL A 334 -7.26 -12.94 17.36
N GLU A 335 -7.78 -13.17 18.57
CA GLU A 335 -8.07 -14.54 19.04
C GLU A 335 -9.19 -15.21 18.22
N SER A 336 -10.27 -14.47 17.94
CA SER A 336 -11.40 -14.99 17.17
C SER A 336 -11.06 -15.21 15.69
N ILE A 337 -10.25 -14.31 15.11
CA ILE A 337 -9.71 -14.49 13.75
C ILE A 337 -8.77 -15.68 13.69
N THR A 338 -7.82 -15.82 14.62
CA THR A 338 -6.87 -16.95 14.66
C THR A 338 -7.60 -18.30 14.71
N LYS A 339 -8.66 -18.40 15.53
CA LYS A 339 -9.49 -19.61 15.66
C LYS A 339 -10.39 -19.92 14.46
N SER A 340 -10.50 -19.03 13.47
CA SER A 340 -11.41 -19.16 12.33
C SER A 340 -10.75 -18.98 10.96
N LEU A 341 -9.42 -18.79 10.92
CA LEU A 341 -8.69 -18.47 9.70
C LEU A 341 -8.49 -19.70 8.81
N MET A 342 -7.67 -20.66 9.24
CA MET A 342 -7.30 -21.87 8.50
C MET A 342 -6.85 -22.98 9.45
N ASP A 343 -7.34 -24.20 9.27
CA ASP A 343 -6.86 -25.37 10.03
C ASP A 343 -5.40 -25.71 9.66
N GLY A 344 -4.63 -26.21 10.63
CA GLY A 344 -3.25 -26.67 10.44
C GLY A 344 -2.16 -25.58 10.43
N TYR A 345 -2.51 -24.30 10.61
CA TYR A 345 -1.56 -23.19 10.76
C TYR A 345 -1.48 -22.71 12.21
N GLU A 346 -1.01 -23.59 13.09
CA GLU A 346 -1.02 -23.38 14.56
C GLU A 346 -0.14 -22.22 15.04
N HIS A 347 0.75 -21.70 14.21
CA HIS A 347 1.74 -20.69 14.58
C HIS A 347 1.41 -19.34 13.95
N CYS A 348 0.46 -18.63 14.57
CA CYS A 348 -0.01 -17.30 14.16
C CYS A 348 0.57 -16.20 15.05
N PHE A 349 1.24 -15.23 14.43
CA PHE A 349 1.91 -14.10 15.06
C PHE A 349 1.39 -12.79 14.45
N TRP A 350 0.94 -11.86 15.30
CA TRP A 350 0.21 -10.67 14.88
C TRP A 350 0.78 -9.42 15.52
N THR A 351 0.79 -8.31 14.79
CA THR A 351 0.97 -6.97 15.35
C THR A 351 -0.13 -6.04 14.86
N CYS A 352 -0.61 -5.16 15.73
CA CYS A 352 -1.71 -4.22 15.47
C CYS A 352 -1.20 -2.79 15.65
N SER A 353 -1.79 -1.82 14.93
CA SER A 353 -1.45 -0.41 15.16
C SER A 353 -1.99 0.07 16.50
N LEU A 354 -1.08 0.55 17.34
CA LEU A 354 -1.38 1.20 18.62
C LEU A 354 -1.68 2.70 18.42
N SER A 355 -0.98 3.35 17.48
CA SER A 355 -1.17 4.76 17.14
C SER A 355 -2.50 5.06 16.43
N LYS A 356 -3.12 4.06 15.77
CA LYS A 356 -4.43 4.20 15.14
C LYS A 356 -5.20 2.88 15.05
N LEU A 357 -6.30 2.78 15.80
CA LEU A 357 -7.19 1.61 15.76
C LEU A 357 -7.74 1.34 14.35
N GLY A 358 -7.73 0.07 13.91
CA GLY A 358 -8.27 -0.35 12.62
C GLY A 358 -7.44 0.11 11.41
N TYR A 359 -6.15 0.40 11.61
CA TYR A 359 -5.19 0.80 10.57
C TYR A 359 -3.99 -0.14 10.57
N SER A 360 -3.29 -0.25 9.43
CA SER A 360 -2.06 -1.05 9.32
C SER A 360 -2.27 -2.48 9.84
N GLY A 361 -1.30 -3.02 10.59
CA GLY A 361 -1.30 -4.36 11.15
C GLY A 361 -0.72 -5.37 10.17
N THR A 362 0.22 -6.19 10.65
CA THR A 362 0.83 -7.28 9.88
C THR A 362 0.82 -8.59 10.67
N ALA A 363 0.97 -9.71 9.95
CA ALA A 363 1.00 -11.03 10.56
C ALA A 363 1.91 -12.00 9.80
N ILE A 364 2.29 -13.08 10.50
CA ILE A 364 2.85 -14.32 9.94
C ILE A 364 2.03 -15.49 10.50
N ILE A 365 1.50 -16.33 9.61
CA ILE A 365 0.68 -17.50 9.91
C ILE A 365 1.37 -18.72 9.31
N SER A 366 1.76 -19.69 10.14
CA SER A 366 2.69 -20.75 9.74
C SER A 366 2.26 -22.14 10.22
N ARG A 367 2.55 -23.15 9.39
CA ARG A 367 2.56 -24.57 9.81
C ARG A 367 3.89 -24.96 10.46
N ILE A 368 4.98 -24.34 10.01
CA ILE A 368 6.34 -24.57 10.51
C ILE A 368 6.55 -23.72 11.76
N LYS A 369 7.02 -24.30 12.86
CA LYS A 369 7.31 -23.56 14.09
C LYS A 369 8.59 -22.72 13.95
N PRO A 370 8.53 -21.39 14.07
CA PRO A 370 9.74 -20.58 14.11
C PRO A 370 10.49 -20.76 15.43
N LEU A 371 11.81 -20.56 15.39
CA LEU A 371 12.72 -20.60 16.54
C LEU A 371 12.53 -19.38 17.46
N SER A 372 12.36 -18.19 16.85
CA SER A 372 12.07 -16.94 17.56
C SER A 372 11.15 -16.05 16.71
N VAL A 373 10.45 -15.12 17.36
CA VAL A 373 9.59 -14.12 16.71
C VAL A 373 9.83 -12.77 17.37
N ARG A 374 9.89 -11.71 16.56
CA ARG A 374 10.06 -10.32 17.01
C ARG A 374 9.07 -9.41 16.28
N TYR A 375 8.71 -8.30 16.93
CA TYR A 375 7.78 -7.31 16.39
C TYR A 375 8.49 -5.96 16.30
N GLY A 376 8.22 -5.22 15.23
CA GLY A 376 8.90 -3.94 15.00
C GLY A 376 10.37 -4.06 14.59
N LEU A 377 11.03 -2.90 14.51
CA LEU A 377 12.46 -2.73 14.24
C LEU A 377 13.28 -2.49 15.52
N GLY A 378 12.63 -2.31 16.67
CA GLY A 378 13.26 -1.88 17.92
C GLY A 378 13.36 -0.35 18.05
N LEU A 379 12.51 0.38 17.33
CA LEU A 379 12.53 1.83 17.19
C LEU A 379 11.13 2.39 17.45
N VAL A 380 10.97 3.10 18.57
CA VAL A 380 9.67 3.51 19.14
C VAL A 380 8.78 4.24 18.13
N ASP A 381 9.37 5.15 17.34
CA ASP A 381 8.65 5.97 16.36
C ASP A 381 8.14 5.17 15.16
N HIS A 382 8.77 4.03 14.84
CA HIS A 382 8.38 3.13 13.75
C HIS A 382 7.40 2.04 14.19
N ASP A 383 7.53 1.57 15.43
CA ASP A 383 6.89 0.33 15.90
C ASP A 383 5.43 0.53 16.33
N SER A 384 5.02 1.78 16.62
CA SER A 384 3.65 2.13 17.03
C SER A 384 2.57 1.83 15.97
N GLU A 385 2.94 1.67 14.70
CA GLU A 385 2.02 1.41 13.59
C GLU A 385 1.80 -0.09 13.31
N GLY A 386 2.44 -1.01 14.02
CA GLY A 386 2.24 -2.46 13.83
C GLY A 386 2.53 -2.90 12.39
N ARG A 387 3.77 -2.63 11.94
CA ARG A 387 4.18 -2.75 10.53
C ARG A 387 5.11 -3.90 10.20
N VAL A 388 5.71 -4.54 11.21
CA VAL A 388 6.76 -5.57 11.04
C VAL A 388 6.49 -6.74 11.98
N VAL A 389 6.37 -7.95 11.42
CA VAL A 389 6.59 -9.20 12.15
C VAL A 389 7.82 -9.86 11.54
N MET A 390 8.78 -10.25 12.38
CA MET A 390 9.92 -11.07 11.97
C MET A 390 9.81 -12.45 12.62
N ALA A 391 9.92 -13.52 11.84
CA ALA A 391 10.00 -14.90 12.30
C ALA A 391 11.34 -15.53 11.87
N GLU A 392 12.00 -16.19 12.81
CA GLU A 392 13.26 -16.91 12.57
C GLU A 392 13.00 -18.39 12.32
N PHE A 393 13.50 -18.91 11.21
CA PHE A 393 13.53 -20.34 10.89
C PHE A 393 14.97 -20.86 10.97
N ASP A 394 15.18 -22.16 10.70
CA ASP A 394 16.51 -22.78 10.82
C ASP A 394 17.54 -22.13 9.89
N SER A 395 17.19 -21.92 8.61
CA SER A 395 18.08 -21.40 7.57
C SER A 395 17.91 -19.91 7.22
N PHE A 396 16.83 -19.24 7.63
CA PHE A 396 16.56 -17.83 7.27
C PHE A 396 15.70 -17.06 8.29
N TYR A 397 15.74 -15.72 8.19
CA TYR A 397 14.77 -14.82 8.80
C TYR A 397 13.70 -14.40 7.78
N LEU A 398 12.43 -14.42 8.18
CA LEU A 398 11.30 -13.94 7.37
C LEU A 398 10.68 -12.69 7.99
N LEU A 399 10.65 -11.58 7.24
CA LEU A 399 10.05 -10.32 7.65
C LEU A 399 8.77 -10.07 6.83
N SER A 400 7.62 -10.09 7.50
CA SER A 400 6.33 -9.63 6.95
C SER A 400 6.17 -8.15 7.25
N VAL A 401 6.26 -7.32 6.21
CA VAL A 401 6.33 -5.86 6.35
C VAL A 401 5.24 -5.16 5.53
N TYR A 402 4.57 -4.21 6.16
CA TYR A 402 3.74 -3.20 5.50
C TYR A 402 4.46 -1.87 5.58
N VAL A 403 5.05 -1.42 4.48
CA VAL A 403 5.86 -0.21 4.43
C VAL A 403 4.98 1.05 4.39
N PRO A 404 5.34 2.16 5.05
CA PRO A 404 4.59 3.41 4.98
C PRO A 404 4.42 3.92 3.54
N ASN A 405 3.16 4.06 3.12
CA ASN A 405 2.82 4.84 1.94
C ASN A 405 3.10 6.33 2.19
N SER A 406 3.77 7.02 1.25
CA SER A 406 4.10 8.45 1.36
C SER A 406 2.89 9.38 1.46
N GLY A 407 1.70 8.87 1.14
CA GLY A 407 0.41 9.51 1.40
C GLY A 407 0.00 10.54 0.34
N GLU A 408 -1.27 10.90 0.37
CA GLU A 408 -1.80 12.02 -0.42
C GLU A 408 -1.07 13.32 -0.05
N GLY A 409 -0.64 14.04 -1.08
CA GLY A 409 0.25 15.22 -0.94
C GLY A 409 1.70 14.89 -0.63
N LEU A 410 2.12 13.61 -0.70
CA LEU A 410 3.48 13.13 -0.37
C LEU A 410 3.93 13.48 1.07
N ARG A 411 2.97 13.69 1.97
CA ARG A 411 3.17 14.19 3.34
C ARG A 411 4.04 13.31 4.26
N ARG A 412 4.25 12.03 3.93
CA ARG A 412 5.17 11.11 4.64
C ARG A 412 6.43 10.79 3.82
N LEU A 413 6.64 11.40 2.65
CA LEU A 413 7.75 11.04 1.76
C LEU A 413 9.12 11.20 2.43
N SER A 414 9.35 12.29 3.18
CA SER A 414 10.60 12.47 3.93
C SER A 414 10.80 11.32 4.92
N TYR A 415 9.88 11.15 5.88
CA TYR A 415 9.88 10.03 6.84
C TYR A 415 10.12 8.66 6.19
N ARG A 416 9.49 8.40 5.03
CA ARG A 416 9.66 7.18 4.26
C ARG A 416 11.11 6.97 3.81
N ILE A 417 11.74 7.97 3.19
CA ILE A 417 13.07 7.83 2.55
C ILE A 417 14.25 8.16 3.49
N THR A 418 14.06 9.06 4.47
CA THR A 418 15.13 9.50 5.38
C THR A 418 15.21 8.70 6.67
N GLU A 419 14.11 8.04 7.08
CA GLU A 419 14.03 7.33 8.37
C GLU A 419 13.63 5.86 8.18
N TRP A 420 12.46 5.58 7.59
CA TRP A 420 11.91 4.23 7.52
C TRP A 420 12.75 3.28 6.66
N ASP A 421 12.95 3.58 5.37
CA ASP A 421 13.68 2.68 4.46
C ASP A 421 15.12 2.42 4.95
N PRO A 422 15.91 3.42 5.40
CA PRO A 422 17.23 3.20 6.00
C PRO A 422 17.19 2.36 7.29
N SER A 423 16.16 2.51 8.12
CA SER A 423 16.00 1.74 9.37
C SER A 423 15.70 0.27 9.09
N LEU A 424 14.69 -0.02 8.26
CA LEU A 424 14.33 -1.39 7.85
C LEU A 424 15.52 -2.09 7.17
N SER A 425 16.15 -1.38 6.24
CA SER A 425 17.35 -1.84 5.52
C SER A 425 18.51 -2.20 6.46
N SER A 426 18.78 -1.35 7.46
CA SER A 426 19.89 -1.59 8.40
C SER A 426 19.57 -2.70 9.40
N TYR A 427 18.30 -2.84 9.81
CA TYR A 427 17.81 -3.99 10.58
C TYR A 427 18.00 -5.31 9.82
N MET A 428 17.68 -5.35 8.53
CA MET A 428 17.90 -6.52 7.68
C MET A 428 19.39 -6.87 7.56
N LYS A 429 20.29 -5.89 7.35
CA LYS A 429 21.75 -6.13 7.30
C LYS A 429 22.37 -6.47 8.66
N GLU A 430 21.68 -6.24 9.77
CA GLU A 430 22.07 -6.75 11.09
C GLU A 430 21.71 -8.24 11.24
N LEU A 431 20.51 -8.64 10.83
CA LEU A 431 20.06 -10.04 10.82
C LEU A 431 20.88 -10.91 9.86
N GLU A 432 21.29 -10.37 8.71
CA GLU A 432 22.07 -11.09 7.71
C GLU A 432 23.46 -11.55 8.21
N LYS A 433 23.95 -11.00 9.33
CA LYS A 433 25.18 -11.45 9.99
C LYS A 433 25.08 -12.86 10.58
N SER A 434 23.86 -13.36 10.85
CA SER A 434 23.63 -14.71 11.41
C SER A 434 22.92 -15.65 10.44
N LYS A 435 21.94 -15.18 9.65
CA LYS A 435 21.24 -15.99 8.62
C LYS A 435 20.77 -15.13 7.46
N PRO A 436 20.67 -15.67 6.23
CA PRO A 436 19.99 -15.03 5.11
C PRO A 436 18.60 -14.48 5.46
N VAL A 437 18.19 -13.39 4.80
CA VAL A 437 16.98 -12.63 5.11
C VAL A 437 16.03 -12.61 3.92
N ILE A 438 14.75 -12.87 4.19
CA ILE A 438 13.64 -12.76 3.26
C ILE A 438 12.71 -11.66 3.75
N LEU A 439 12.65 -10.54 3.02
CA LEU A 439 11.65 -9.48 3.20
C LEU A 439 10.48 -9.73 2.26
N THR A 440 9.25 -9.69 2.79
CA THR A 440 8.04 -9.78 1.97
C THR A 440 6.90 -8.91 2.46
N GLY A 441 6.00 -8.58 1.54
CA GLY A 441 4.82 -7.75 1.76
C GLY A 441 4.76 -6.54 0.83
N ASP A 442 3.81 -5.66 1.11
CA ASP A 442 3.60 -4.40 0.39
C ASP A 442 4.68 -3.37 0.80
N LEU A 443 5.63 -3.15 -0.12
CA LEU A 443 6.75 -2.23 0.04
C LEU A 443 6.40 -0.80 -0.43
N ASN A 444 5.15 -0.55 -0.84
CA ASN A 444 4.62 0.76 -1.26
C ASN A 444 5.58 1.51 -2.20
N CYS A 445 6.11 0.80 -3.21
CA CYS A 445 6.96 1.35 -4.27
C CYS A 445 6.91 0.43 -5.51
N ALA A 446 6.65 0.98 -6.70
CA ALA A 446 6.86 0.32 -7.98
C ALA A 446 8.24 0.74 -8.51
N HIS A 447 9.24 -0.13 -8.39
CA HIS A 447 10.64 0.24 -8.55
C HIS A 447 11.00 0.74 -9.97
N GLN A 448 10.51 0.10 -11.02
CA GLN A 448 10.84 0.43 -12.42
C GLN A 448 9.61 0.86 -13.23
N GLU A 449 9.81 1.47 -14.40
CA GLU A 449 8.69 1.85 -15.28
C GLU A 449 7.86 0.62 -15.74
N ILE A 450 8.45 -0.58 -15.76
CA ILE A 450 7.77 -1.85 -16.04
C ILE A 450 6.79 -2.28 -14.92
N ASP A 451 6.97 -1.76 -13.71
CA ASP A 451 6.19 -2.12 -12.51
C ASP A 451 4.87 -1.33 -12.37
N ILE A 452 4.51 -0.46 -13.32
CA ILE A 452 3.32 0.41 -13.22
C ILE A 452 2.68 0.68 -14.58
N TYR A 453 1.35 0.59 -14.70
CA TYR A 453 0.61 0.79 -15.96
C TYR A 453 0.89 2.12 -16.69
N ASN A 454 1.15 3.21 -15.98
CA ASN A 454 1.32 4.55 -16.54
C ASN A 454 2.41 5.30 -15.74
N PRO A 455 3.71 5.05 -15.98
CA PRO A 455 4.80 5.63 -15.20
C PRO A 455 4.83 7.16 -15.31
N GLU A 456 4.79 7.67 -16.55
CA GLU A 456 4.77 9.10 -16.89
C GLU A 456 3.72 9.89 -16.10
N GLY A 457 2.47 9.39 -16.02
CA GLY A 457 1.38 10.07 -15.32
C GLY A 457 1.38 9.87 -13.80
N ASN A 458 2.35 9.14 -13.23
CA ASN A 458 2.42 8.84 -11.80
C ASN A 458 3.75 9.24 -11.14
N ARG A 459 4.65 9.96 -11.83
CA ARG A 459 5.96 10.43 -11.28
C ARG A 459 5.85 11.38 -10.05
N ARG A 460 4.64 11.71 -9.61
CA ARG A 460 4.33 12.50 -8.39
C ARG A 460 3.28 11.81 -7.49
N SER A 461 2.96 10.55 -7.77
CA SER A 461 2.07 9.71 -6.97
C SER A 461 2.90 8.95 -5.93
N ALA A 462 2.39 8.82 -4.70
CA ALA A 462 3.00 7.93 -3.71
C ALA A 462 3.09 6.50 -4.26
N GLY A 463 4.23 5.85 -4.05
CA GLY A 463 4.61 4.58 -4.65
C GLY A 463 5.29 4.68 -6.02
N PHE A 464 5.45 5.87 -6.62
CA PHE A 464 6.17 6.05 -7.88
C PHE A 464 6.87 7.43 -8.01
N THR A 465 7.19 8.07 -6.89
CA THR A 465 8.12 9.23 -6.91
C THR A 465 9.53 8.81 -7.32
N ALA A 466 10.39 9.75 -7.71
CA ALA A 466 11.79 9.40 -7.99
C ALA A 466 12.50 8.96 -6.70
N GLU A 467 12.17 9.65 -5.62
CA GLU A 467 12.70 9.54 -4.27
C GLU A 467 12.37 8.17 -3.62
N GLU A 468 11.14 7.67 -3.73
CA GLU A 468 10.79 6.30 -3.27
C GLU A 468 11.55 5.22 -4.04
N ARG A 469 11.81 5.44 -5.33
CA ARG A 469 12.45 4.47 -6.22
C ARG A 469 13.97 4.46 -6.05
N GLU A 470 14.58 5.63 -5.85
CA GLU A 470 15.98 5.80 -5.49
C GLU A 470 16.25 5.29 -4.06
N SER A 471 15.34 5.54 -3.11
CA SER A 471 15.37 4.93 -1.79
C SER A 471 15.32 3.41 -1.88
N PHE A 472 14.38 2.84 -2.65
CA PHE A 472 14.27 1.39 -2.83
C PHE A 472 15.55 0.76 -3.40
N ALA A 473 16.10 1.36 -4.45
CA ALA A 473 17.36 0.91 -5.05
C ALA A 473 18.53 1.00 -4.06
N THR A 474 18.68 2.14 -3.36
CA THR A 474 19.80 2.41 -2.45
C THR A 474 19.74 1.57 -1.18
N ASN A 475 18.56 1.47 -0.56
CA ASN A 475 18.38 0.80 0.73
C ASN A 475 18.22 -0.72 0.60
N PHE A 476 17.74 -1.26 -0.53
CA PHE A 476 17.58 -2.71 -0.68
C PHE A 476 18.54 -3.30 -1.72
N LEU A 477 18.41 -2.93 -2.99
CA LEU A 477 19.12 -3.60 -4.08
C LEU A 477 20.65 -3.38 -4.01
N SER A 478 21.08 -2.13 -3.86
CA SER A 478 22.50 -1.76 -3.72
C SER A 478 23.15 -2.28 -2.43
N ARG A 479 22.38 -2.85 -1.49
CA ARG A 479 22.89 -3.52 -0.28
C ARG A 479 22.94 -5.05 -0.40
N GLY A 480 22.62 -5.61 -1.57
CA GLY A 480 22.71 -7.07 -1.83
C GLY A 480 21.40 -7.83 -1.58
N PHE A 481 20.25 -7.17 -1.63
CA PHE A 481 18.95 -7.83 -1.65
C PHE A 481 18.40 -7.92 -3.08
N VAL A 482 17.83 -9.08 -3.41
CA VAL A 482 17.44 -9.46 -4.78
C VAL A 482 15.92 -9.46 -4.91
N ASP A 483 15.40 -8.67 -5.84
CA ASP A 483 14.01 -8.75 -6.31
C ASP A 483 13.81 -10.05 -7.10
N THR A 484 13.27 -11.07 -6.44
CA THR A 484 13.20 -12.45 -6.97
C THR A 484 12.32 -12.55 -8.22
N PHE A 485 11.19 -11.85 -8.22
CA PHE A 485 10.31 -11.76 -9.39
C PHE A 485 11.05 -11.11 -10.57
N ARG A 486 11.77 -10.00 -10.34
CA ARG A 486 12.49 -9.30 -11.42
C ARG A 486 13.74 -10.07 -11.89
N ARG A 487 14.38 -10.91 -11.05
CA ARG A 487 15.46 -11.85 -11.43
C ARG A 487 14.97 -12.96 -12.34
N GLN A 488 13.84 -13.60 -12.01
CA GLN A 488 13.27 -14.69 -12.82
C GLN A 488 12.49 -14.19 -14.04
N HIS A 489 11.92 -12.99 -13.98
CA HIS A 489 10.99 -12.46 -14.99
C HIS A 489 11.36 -11.03 -15.46
N PRO A 490 12.60 -10.78 -15.93
CA PRO A 490 13.14 -9.44 -16.16
C PRO A 490 12.28 -8.57 -17.10
N ASN A 491 11.80 -9.13 -18.21
CA ASN A 491 11.00 -8.42 -19.22
C ASN A 491 9.48 -8.58 -19.04
N VAL A 492 9.01 -9.07 -17.88
CA VAL A 492 7.58 -9.36 -17.68
C VAL A 492 6.86 -8.22 -16.95
N VAL A 493 5.72 -7.82 -17.51
CA VAL A 493 4.76 -6.87 -16.93
C VAL A 493 3.79 -7.65 -16.06
N GLY A 494 4.10 -7.74 -14.77
CA GLY A 494 3.23 -8.27 -13.72
C GLY A 494 2.89 -7.18 -12.70
N TYR A 495 1.63 -7.14 -12.26
CA TYR A 495 1.15 -6.21 -11.24
C TYR A 495 0.53 -6.99 -10.08
N THR A 496 0.60 -6.43 -8.88
CA THR A 496 0.05 -7.00 -7.65
C THR A 496 -1.08 -6.17 -7.07
N TYR A 497 -1.10 -4.86 -7.36
CA TYR A 497 -2.10 -3.88 -6.91
C TYR A 497 -2.90 -3.29 -8.07
N TRP A 498 -4.21 -3.12 -7.90
CA TRP A 498 -5.08 -2.36 -8.79
C TRP A 498 -6.16 -1.61 -8.01
N GLY A 499 -5.95 -0.31 -7.77
CA GLY A 499 -6.90 0.51 -7.02
C GLY A 499 -8.35 0.44 -7.55
N TYR A 500 -9.30 0.34 -6.61
CA TYR A 500 -10.73 0.19 -6.91
C TYR A 500 -11.32 1.32 -7.78
N ARG A 501 -10.76 2.54 -7.71
CA ARG A 501 -11.21 3.70 -8.51
C ARG A 501 -11.07 3.39 -10.01
N HIS A 502 -12.21 3.39 -10.73
CA HIS A 502 -12.33 3.00 -12.14
C HIS A 502 -12.05 1.51 -12.44
N GLY A 503 -12.01 0.65 -11.41
CA GLY A 503 -11.94 -0.81 -11.58
C GLY A 503 -10.66 -1.32 -12.24
N GLY A 504 -9.48 -0.83 -11.81
CA GLY A 504 -8.20 -1.08 -12.48
C GLY A 504 -7.93 -2.54 -12.84
N ARG A 505 -8.29 -3.49 -11.95
CA ARG A 505 -8.08 -4.94 -12.13
C ARG A 505 -8.77 -5.50 -13.38
N LYS A 506 -9.95 -4.99 -13.74
CA LYS A 506 -10.70 -5.40 -14.95
C LYS A 506 -10.05 -4.95 -16.26
N THR A 507 -9.15 -3.96 -16.21
CA THR A 507 -8.44 -3.42 -17.39
C THR A 507 -6.92 -3.55 -17.27
N ASN A 508 -6.46 -4.36 -16.31
CA ASN A 508 -5.07 -4.55 -15.93
C ASN A 508 -4.26 -3.25 -15.73
N LYS A 509 -4.90 -2.20 -15.22
CA LYS A 509 -4.27 -0.90 -14.91
C LYS A 509 -3.67 -0.93 -13.51
N GLY A 510 -2.61 -1.73 -13.35
CA GLY A 510 -2.03 -2.08 -12.06
C GLY A 510 -0.64 -1.50 -11.78
N TRP A 511 -0.13 -1.86 -10.61
CA TRP A 511 1.19 -1.54 -10.07
C TRP A 511 1.74 -2.82 -9.40
N ARG A 512 3.06 -3.01 -9.36
CA ARG A 512 3.71 -4.03 -8.51
C ARG A 512 4.23 -3.35 -7.25
N LEU A 513 3.57 -3.62 -6.12
CA LEU A 513 3.88 -3.05 -4.81
C LEU A 513 4.29 -4.14 -3.79
N ASP A 514 3.93 -5.40 -4.06
CA ASP A 514 4.15 -6.55 -3.20
C ASP A 514 5.36 -7.35 -3.72
N TYR A 515 6.31 -7.67 -2.83
CA TYR A 515 7.60 -8.25 -3.21
C TYR A 515 7.97 -9.48 -2.36
N PHE A 516 8.92 -10.25 -2.90
CA PHE A 516 9.90 -10.99 -2.10
C PHE A 516 11.27 -10.42 -2.44
N LEU A 517 11.99 -9.89 -1.46
CA LEU A 517 13.40 -9.52 -1.57
C LEU A 517 14.22 -10.48 -0.70
N VAL A 518 15.20 -11.17 -1.28
CA VAL A 518 16.04 -12.15 -0.57
C VAL A 518 17.50 -11.71 -0.51
N SER A 519 18.26 -12.14 0.49
CA SER A 519 19.73 -12.06 0.46
C SER A 519 20.29 -12.68 -0.82
N GLU A 520 21.28 -12.04 -1.46
CA GLU A 520 21.96 -12.59 -2.65
C GLU A 520 22.49 -14.02 -2.41
N SER A 521 22.93 -14.33 -1.19
CA SER A 521 23.43 -15.65 -0.77
C SER A 521 22.42 -16.80 -0.84
N MET A 522 21.13 -16.53 -1.03
CA MET A 522 20.08 -17.54 -1.22
C MET A 522 19.26 -17.31 -2.51
N ALA A 523 19.72 -16.43 -3.40
CA ALA A 523 18.96 -16.02 -4.58
C ALA A 523 18.86 -17.08 -5.69
N ASP A 524 19.75 -18.08 -5.69
CA ASP A 524 19.72 -19.23 -6.60
C ASP A 524 18.92 -20.43 -6.04
N ASP A 525 18.61 -20.44 -4.75
CA ASP A 525 17.70 -21.40 -4.11
C ASP A 525 16.23 -21.11 -4.42
N VAL A 526 15.93 -19.92 -4.95
CA VAL A 526 14.59 -19.50 -5.38
C VAL A 526 14.16 -20.28 -6.62
N HIS A 527 13.22 -21.20 -6.42
CA HIS A 527 12.65 -22.05 -7.47
C HIS A 527 11.58 -21.32 -8.29
N ASP A 528 10.66 -20.60 -7.64
CA ASP A 528 9.52 -19.92 -8.26
C ASP A 528 9.19 -18.64 -7.48
N SER A 529 9.04 -17.50 -8.15
CA SER A 529 8.63 -16.23 -7.56
C SER A 529 7.54 -15.59 -8.41
N TYR A 530 6.31 -15.64 -7.91
CA TYR A 530 5.13 -15.59 -8.77
C TYR A 530 3.99 -14.75 -8.16
N ILE A 531 3.08 -14.32 -9.03
CA ILE A 531 1.90 -13.50 -8.69
C ILE A 531 0.63 -14.32 -8.92
N ILE A 532 -0.41 -14.13 -8.10
CA ILE A 532 -1.69 -14.86 -8.15
C ILE A 532 -2.87 -13.91 -8.49
N PRO A 533 -2.92 -13.35 -9.71
CA PRO A 533 -3.83 -12.26 -10.06
C PRO A 533 -5.31 -12.67 -10.17
N ASP A 534 -5.63 -13.97 -10.09
CA ASP A 534 -6.98 -14.53 -10.05
C ASP A 534 -7.61 -14.60 -8.65
N VAL A 535 -6.84 -14.41 -7.56
CA VAL A 535 -7.37 -14.42 -6.18
C VAL A 535 -7.89 -13.03 -5.79
N PHE A 536 -9.21 -12.88 -5.76
CA PHE A 536 -9.92 -11.64 -5.39
C PHE A 536 -10.16 -11.52 -3.88
N GLY A 537 -10.63 -10.34 -3.45
CA GLY A 537 -10.98 -10.01 -2.06
C GLY A 537 -10.27 -8.77 -1.52
N SER A 538 -9.14 -8.41 -2.12
CA SER A 538 -8.39 -7.16 -1.92
C SER A 538 -8.16 -6.46 -3.28
N ASP A 539 -7.77 -5.18 -3.26
CA ASP A 539 -7.20 -4.49 -4.42
C ASP A 539 -5.76 -4.92 -4.71
N HIS A 540 -5.09 -5.56 -3.75
CA HIS A 540 -3.93 -6.40 -4.00
C HIS A 540 -4.33 -7.85 -4.31
N CYS A 541 -3.44 -8.61 -4.95
CA CYS A 541 -3.49 -10.08 -5.01
C CYS A 541 -2.28 -10.70 -4.28
N PRO A 542 -2.34 -12.00 -3.91
CA PRO A 542 -1.20 -12.67 -3.31
C PRO A 542 -0.01 -12.74 -4.26
N VAL A 543 1.18 -12.74 -3.65
CA VAL A 543 2.45 -13.15 -4.25
C VAL A 543 2.99 -14.37 -3.51
N GLY A 544 3.80 -15.19 -4.17
CA GLY A 544 4.40 -16.38 -3.57
C GLY A 544 5.86 -16.58 -3.94
N LEU A 545 6.56 -17.33 -3.08
CA LEU A 545 7.94 -17.76 -3.25
C LEU A 545 8.04 -19.26 -2.93
N ILE A 546 8.69 -20.02 -3.80
CA ILE A 546 9.15 -21.38 -3.49
C ILE A 546 10.67 -21.34 -3.40
N LEU A 547 11.20 -21.72 -2.23
CA LEU A 547 12.62 -21.69 -1.89
C LEU A 547 13.08 -23.11 -1.53
N LYS A 548 14.20 -23.57 -2.09
CA LYS A 548 14.83 -24.86 -1.74
C LYS A 548 15.52 -24.79 -0.37
N LEU A 549 15.66 -25.92 0.32
CA LEU A 549 16.18 -26.03 1.70
C LEU A 549 17.20 -27.16 1.87
#